data_AF-A0A178AVR3-F1
#
_entry.id   AF-A0A178AVR3-F1
#
_cell.length_a   1.000
_cell.length_b   1.000
_cell.length_c   1.000
_cell.angle_alpha   90.00
_cell.angle_beta   90.00
_cell.angle_gamma   90.00
#
_symmetry.space_group_name_H-M   'P 1'
#
loop_
_entity.id
_entity.type
_entity.pdbx_description
1 polymer ?
#
loop_
_entity_poly.entity_id
_entity_poly.type
_entity_poly.pdbx_seq_one_letter_code
_entity_poly.pdbx_strand_id
1 'polypeptide(L)'
;MQFFYYVTAALLSPFLSTNTMESLDSSFTIEINGKAIARVSDSDATRTQAKVGAASDAAVFTLQDGSLQCGGWMLGRNITEDRSLLPKKVLWFKVDVNGERADNKEQILPVAVEKSGDSYKPKFNGGYLIEEDGSVFAELMEETATVALKMQ
;
A
#
# COMPACT_ATOMS: atom_id res chain seq x y z
N MET A 1 23.49 -56.58 -24.00
CA MET A 1 23.07 -55.20 -24.33
C MET A 1 21.96 -54.82 -23.36
N GLN A 2 22.26 -53.99 -22.36
CA GLN A 2 21.32 -53.60 -21.31
C GLN A 2 21.22 -52.08 -21.32
N PHE A 3 20.08 -51.55 -21.73
CA PHE A 3 19.83 -50.11 -21.80
C PHE A 3 19.32 -49.63 -20.44
N PHE A 4 20.03 -48.69 -19.82
CA PHE A 4 19.55 -47.94 -18.66
C PHE A 4 18.71 -46.75 -19.14
N TYR A 5 17.46 -46.68 -18.68
CA TYR A 5 16.62 -45.49 -18.81
C TYR A 5 16.98 -44.51 -17.69
N TYR A 6 17.50 -43.34 -18.04
CA TYR A 6 17.56 -42.20 -17.12
C TYR A 6 16.25 -41.42 -17.24
N VAL A 7 15.46 -41.43 -16.18
CA VAL A 7 14.35 -40.47 -16.01
C VAL A 7 14.94 -39.24 -15.33
N THR A 8 15.11 -38.16 -16.09
CA THR A 8 15.43 -36.84 -15.53
C THR A 8 14.19 -36.29 -14.83
N ALA A 9 14.24 -36.18 -13.50
CA ALA A 9 13.23 -35.45 -12.74
C ALA A 9 13.34 -33.95 -13.07
N ALA A 10 12.31 -33.40 -13.72
CA ALA A 10 12.18 -31.97 -13.92
C ALA A 10 11.86 -31.31 -12.58
N LEU A 11 12.76 -30.46 -12.08
CA LEU A 11 12.52 -29.59 -10.95
C LEU A 11 11.48 -28.53 -11.37
N LEU A 12 10.21 -28.80 -11.07
CA LEU A 12 9.15 -27.79 -11.10
C LEU A 12 9.47 -26.77 -10.02
N SER A 13 9.96 -25.60 -10.43
CA SER A 13 10.00 -24.44 -9.56
C SER A 13 8.55 -24.08 -9.20
N PRO A 14 8.17 -24.03 -7.91
CA PRO A 14 6.86 -23.54 -7.55
C PRO A 14 6.83 -22.04 -7.86
N PHE A 15 6.11 -21.67 -8.92
CA PHE A 15 5.60 -20.31 -9.06
C PHE A 15 4.77 -20.05 -7.80
N LEU A 16 5.30 -19.26 -6.87
CA LEU A 16 4.49 -18.70 -5.80
C LEU A 16 3.47 -17.81 -6.49
N SER A 17 2.20 -18.25 -6.56
CA SER A 17 1.10 -17.36 -6.90
C SER A 17 1.07 -16.26 -5.84
N THR A 18 1.53 -15.07 -6.19
CA THR A 18 1.24 -13.87 -5.44
C THR A 18 -0.25 -13.60 -5.60
N ASN A 19 -1.02 -13.88 -4.54
CA ASN A 19 -2.42 -13.53 -4.51
C ASN A 19 -2.53 -12.04 -4.20
N THR A 20 -3.02 -11.28 -5.18
CA THR A 20 -3.34 -9.86 -5.02
C THR A 20 -4.79 -9.73 -4.55
N MET A 21 -5.01 -8.92 -3.51
CA MET A 21 -6.32 -8.71 -2.89
C MET A 21 -6.61 -7.21 -2.76
N GLU A 22 -7.88 -6.84 -2.83
CA GLU A 22 -8.35 -5.45 -2.71
C GLU A 22 -9.18 -5.22 -1.43
N SER A 23 -9.37 -6.26 -0.62
CA SER A 23 -10.08 -6.23 0.65
C SER A 23 -9.33 -7.07 1.69
N LEU A 24 -9.34 -6.62 2.95
CA LEU A 24 -8.84 -7.37 4.11
C LEU A 24 -9.88 -7.34 5.23
N ASP A 25 -10.15 -8.49 5.83
CA ASP A 25 -11.18 -8.64 6.88
C ASP A 25 -10.78 -8.03 8.22
N SER A 26 -9.52 -7.66 8.40
CA SER A 26 -8.97 -7.13 9.65
C SER A 26 -8.33 -5.76 9.44
N SER A 27 -8.44 -4.90 10.45
CA SER A 27 -7.73 -3.62 10.46
C SER A 27 -6.22 -3.81 10.70
N PHE A 28 -5.42 -2.88 10.21
CA PHE A 28 -3.97 -2.96 10.31
C PHE A 28 -3.30 -1.58 10.32
N THR A 29 -2.04 -1.51 10.75
CA THR A 29 -1.17 -0.35 10.49
C THR A 29 -0.19 -0.68 9.36
N ILE A 30 0.38 0.34 8.72
CA ILE A 30 1.41 0.18 7.69
C ILE A 30 2.71 0.79 8.24
N GLU A 31 3.79 0.03 8.17
CA GLU A 31 5.14 0.49 8.51
C GLU A 31 6.04 0.49 7.27
N ILE A 32 6.84 1.55 7.13
CA ILE A 32 7.90 1.67 6.12
C ILE A 32 9.22 1.79 6.89
N ASN A 33 10.12 0.83 6.69
CA ASN A 33 11.39 0.72 7.41
C ASN A 33 11.21 0.79 8.95
N GLY A 34 10.12 0.18 9.45
CA GLY A 34 9.77 0.15 10.88
C GLY A 34 9.14 1.44 11.42
N LYS A 35 8.92 2.47 10.60
CA LYS A 35 8.19 3.68 10.98
C LYS A 35 6.74 3.59 10.49
N ALA A 36 5.78 3.80 11.38
CA ALA A 36 4.37 3.74 11.02
C ALA A 36 3.98 4.94 10.14
N ILE A 37 3.09 4.74 9.17
CA ILE A 37 2.38 5.85 8.53
C ILE A 37 1.51 6.51 9.61
N ALA A 38 1.76 7.79 9.85
CA ALA A 38 1.06 8.55 10.87
C ALA A 38 -0.35 8.89 10.41
N ARG A 39 -1.30 8.91 11.34
CA ARG A 39 -2.62 9.51 11.12
C ARG A 39 -2.48 10.93 10.58
N VAL A 40 -3.41 11.32 9.72
CA VAL A 40 -3.50 12.71 9.27
C VAL A 40 -3.74 13.61 10.50
N SER A 41 -2.96 14.68 10.62
CA SER A 41 -3.22 15.73 11.60
C SER A 41 -4.45 16.54 11.17
N ASP A 42 -5.16 17.14 12.12
CA ASP A 42 -6.24 18.07 11.81
C ASP A 42 -5.74 19.14 10.82
N SER A 43 -6.29 19.10 9.61
CA SER A 43 -5.89 19.91 8.46
C SER A 43 -7.16 20.38 7.77
N ASP A 44 -7.23 21.68 7.50
CA ASP A 44 -8.32 22.27 6.71
C ASP A 44 -8.19 21.93 5.20
N ALA A 45 -7.05 21.36 4.79
CA ALA A 45 -6.83 20.94 3.42
C ALA A 45 -7.56 19.62 3.15
N THR A 46 -8.24 19.51 2.01
CA THR A 46 -8.89 18.26 1.58
C THR A 46 -7.87 17.16 1.23
N ARG A 47 -6.62 17.56 0.95
CA ARG A 47 -5.49 16.66 0.68
C ARG A 47 -4.26 17.07 1.45
N THR A 48 -3.59 16.10 2.05
CA THR A 48 -2.32 16.32 2.76
C THR A 48 -1.36 15.19 2.42
N GLN A 49 -0.09 15.50 2.18
CA GLN A 49 0.90 14.44 1.93
C GLN A 49 1.08 13.58 3.18
N ALA A 50 1.07 12.27 2.99
CA ALA A 50 1.25 11.32 4.07
C ALA A 50 2.68 11.36 4.60
N LYS A 51 2.82 11.12 5.90
CA LYS A 51 4.09 11.13 6.61
C LYS A 51 4.20 9.90 7.49
N VAL A 52 5.43 9.51 7.78
CA VAL A 52 5.69 8.55 8.86
C VAL A 52 5.74 9.26 10.21
N GLY A 53 5.50 8.52 11.29
CA GLY A 53 5.53 9.04 12.66
C GLY A 53 5.82 7.97 13.71
N ALA A 54 5.64 8.34 14.98
CA ALA A 54 5.77 7.42 16.09
C ALA A 54 4.64 6.37 16.09
N ALA A 55 4.88 5.21 16.69
CA ALA A 55 3.89 4.14 16.79
C ALA A 55 2.60 4.57 17.51
N SER A 56 2.69 5.52 18.46
CA SER A 56 1.54 6.10 19.16
C SER A 56 0.60 6.91 18.25
N ASP A 57 1.09 7.35 17.09
CA ASP A 57 0.34 8.11 16.10
C ASP A 57 0.04 7.30 14.82
N ALA A 58 0.24 5.97 14.87
CA ALA A 58 0.00 5.10 13.73
C ALA A 58 -1.46 5.18 13.26
N ALA A 59 -1.64 5.34 11.95
CA ALA A 59 -2.96 5.23 11.34
C ALA A 59 -3.41 3.76 11.33
N VAL A 60 -4.63 3.52 11.81
CA VAL A 60 -5.29 2.21 11.75
C VAL A 60 -6.19 2.19 10.51
N PHE A 61 -5.86 1.31 9.58
CA PHE A 61 -6.51 1.21 8.29
C PHE A 61 -7.49 0.05 8.22
N THR A 62 -8.53 0.25 7.41
CA THR A 62 -9.30 -0.83 6.79
C THR A 62 -9.09 -0.79 5.28
N LEU A 63 -9.13 -1.95 4.62
CA LEU A 63 -9.05 -2.05 3.18
C LEU A 63 -10.29 -2.76 2.65
N GLN A 64 -11.07 -2.07 1.83
CA GLN A 64 -12.28 -2.60 1.20
C GLN A 64 -12.40 -2.12 -0.23
N ASP A 65 -12.51 -3.04 -1.19
CA ASP A 65 -12.68 -2.76 -2.62
C ASP A 65 -11.66 -1.74 -3.15
N GLY A 66 -10.40 -1.90 -2.75
CA GLY A 66 -9.28 -1.05 -3.12
C GLY A 66 -9.21 0.27 -2.35
N SER A 67 -10.18 0.55 -1.48
CA SER A 67 -10.24 1.76 -0.67
C SER A 67 -9.52 1.56 0.65
N LEU A 68 -8.34 2.19 0.80
CA LEU A 68 -7.57 2.17 2.04
C LEU A 68 -8.03 3.33 2.94
N GLN A 69 -8.86 3.03 3.94
CA GLN A 69 -9.59 4.01 4.76
C GLN A 69 -9.02 4.11 6.17
N CYS A 70 -9.12 5.30 6.77
CA CYS A 70 -8.82 5.59 8.17
C CYS A 70 -9.75 6.70 8.65
N GLY A 71 -10.89 6.33 9.26
CA GLY A 71 -11.94 7.30 9.61
C GLY A 71 -12.52 7.98 8.35
N GLY A 72 -12.72 9.31 8.40
CA GLY A 72 -13.23 10.10 7.26
C GLY A 72 -12.22 10.35 6.13
N TRP A 73 -11.09 9.63 6.13
CA TRP A 73 -9.98 9.82 5.21
C TRP A 73 -9.64 8.53 4.46
N MET A 74 -9.17 8.69 3.22
CA MET A 74 -8.57 7.63 2.42
C MET A 74 -7.09 7.95 2.16
N LEU A 75 -6.26 6.93 2.13
CA LEU A 75 -4.85 7.03 1.77
C LEU A 75 -4.62 6.42 0.39
N GLY A 76 -3.99 7.17 -0.52
CA GLY A 76 -3.77 6.66 -1.86
C GLY A 76 -2.94 7.59 -2.74
N ARG A 77 -2.96 7.32 -4.04
CA ARG A 77 -2.40 8.19 -5.08
C ARG A 77 -3.52 8.91 -5.81
N ASN A 78 -3.22 10.11 -6.31
CA ASN A 78 -4.17 10.87 -7.12
C ASN A 78 -4.26 10.25 -8.53
N ILE A 79 -5.44 10.22 -9.13
CA ILE A 79 -5.62 9.74 -10.52
C ILE A 79 -4.90 10.63 -11.54
N THR A 80 -4.66 11.90 -11.20
CA THR A 80 -3.92 12.86 -12.03
C THR A 80 -2.54 13.10 -11.44
N GLU A 81 -1.52 12.58 -12.10
CA GLU A 81 -0.10 12.75 -11.78
C GLU A 81 0.66 13.12 -13.05
N ASP A 82 1.87 13.67 -12.92
CA ASP A 82 2.76 13.76 -14.07
C ASP A 82 3.14 12.36 -14.59
N ARG A 83 3.60 12.31 -15.84
CA ARG A 83 3.93 11.05 -16.54
C ARG A 83 5.35 10.55 -16.28
N SER A 84 6.09 11.14 -15.34
CA SER A 84 7.42 10.63 -15.00
C SER A 84 7.31 9.32 -14.21
N LEU A 85 8.39 8.55 -14.16
CA LEU A 85 8.49 7.38 -13.27
C LEU A 85 9.05 7.72 -11.88
N LEU A 86 9.26 9.00 -11.58
CA LEU A 86 9.70 9.43 -10.26
C LEU A 86 8.66 9.06 -9.18
N PRO A 87 9.09 8.86 -7.93
CA PRO A 87 8.22 8.57 -6.80
C PRO A 87 7.00 9.49 -6.76
N LYS A 88 5.83 8.87 -6.61
CA LYS A 88 4.55 9.58 -6.56
C LYS A 88 4.14 9.84 -5.14
N LYS A 89 3.59 11.04 -4.88
CA LYS A 89 3.12 11.39 -3.55
C LYS A 89 1.97 10.47 -3.15
N VAL A 90 2.07 9.91 -1.96
CA VAL A 90 0.94 9.28 -1.29
C VAL A 90 0.26 10.36 -0.45
N LEU A 91 -1.04 10.52 -0.66
CA LEU A 91 -1.82 11.59 -0.06
C LEU A 91 -2.94 11.01 0.79
N TRP A 92 -3.21 11.69 1.89
CA TRP A 92 -4.49 11.63 2.59
C TRP A 92 -5.51 12.44 1.79
N PHE A 93 -6.69 11.86 1.56
CA PHE A 93 -7.84 12.49 0.92
C PHE A 93 -9.02 12.46 1.89
N LYS A 94 -9.61 13.62 2.17
CA LYS A 94 -10.82 13.74 3.00
C LYS A 94 -12.01 13.30 2.15
N VAL A 95 -12.68 12.19 2.49
CA VAL A 95 -13.73 11.60 1.63
C VAL A 95 -15.10 11.51 2.26
N ASP A 96 -15.18 11.53 3.60
CA ASP A 96 -16.46 11.47 4.29
C ASP A 96 -16.41 12.28 5.59
N VAL A 97 -16.96 13.50 5.54
CA VAL A 97 -17.18 14.32 6.72
C VAL A 97 -18.47 15.10 6.56
N ASN A 98 -19.55 14.66 7.23
CA ASN A 98 -20.72 15.42 7.69
C ASN A 98 -21.07 16.76 6.99
N GLY A 99 -21.11 16.81 5.65
CA GLY A 99 -21.45 18.02 4.87
C GLY A 99 -20.31 19.02 4.63
N GLU A 100 -19.05 18.67 4.92
CA GLU A 100 -17.87 19.48 4.60
C GLU A 100 -17.35 19.22 3.18
N ARG A 101 -16.46 20.11 2.69
CA ARG A 101 -15.79 19.96 1.40
C ARG A 101 -14.90 18.71 1.43
N ALA A 102 -15.37 17.63 0.83
CA ALA A 102 -14.65 16.38 0.64
C ALA A 102 -14.15 16.24 -0.80
N ASP A 103 -13.04 15.52 -0.98
CA ASP A 103 -12.60 15.03 -2.26
C ASP A 103 -13.44 13.83 -2.71
N ASN A 104 -13.48 13.63 -4.03
CA ASN A 104 -14.18 12.51 -4.61
C ASN A 104 -13.29 11.26 -4.58
N LYS A 105 -13.80 10.15 -4.03
CA LYS A 105 -13.15 8.83 -4.04
C LYS A 105 -12.70 8.38 -5.43
N GLU A 106 -13.41 8.79 -6.50
CA GLU A 106 -13.04 8.45 -7.88
C GLU A 106 -11.73 9.11 -8.36
N GLN A 107 -11.19 10.05 -7.57
CA GLN A 107 -9.87 10.65 -7.83
C GLN A 107 -8.73 9.93 -7.12
N ILE A 108 -9.02 8.85 -6.39
CA ILE A 108 -8.05 8.08 -5.62
C ILE A 108 -7.84 6.74 -6.33
N LEU A 109 -6.60 6.46 -6.72
CA LEU A 109 -6.24 5.19 -7.32
C LEU A 109 -6.33 4.06 -6.27
N PRO A 110 -6.83 2.87 -6.66
CA PRO A 110 -7.02 1.77 -5.73
C PRO A 110 -5.69 1.25 -5.16
N VAL A 111 -5.75 0.77 -3.92
CA VAL A 111 -4.65 0.08 -3.24
C VAL A 111 -4.95 -1.41 -3.23
N ALA A 112 -3.97 -2.21 -3.62
CA ALA A 112 -4.03 -3.66 -3.51
C ALA A 112 -3.04 -4.15 -2.45
N VAL A 113 -3.19 -5.39 -2.01
CA VAL A 113 -2.24 -6.06 -1.12
C VAL A 113 -1.81 -7.38 -1.75
N GLU A 114 -0.51 -7.52 -1.96
CA GLU A 114 0.11 -8.78 -2.35
C GLU A 114 0.34 -9.63 -1.11
N LYS A 115 -0.19 -10.85 -1.11
CA LYS A 115 0.05 -11.85 -0.07
C LYS A 115 1.03 -12.90 -0.57
N SER A 116 2.11 -13.10 0.19
CA SER A 116 3.08 -14.18 -0.02
C SER A 116 3.36 -14.87 1.31
N GLY A 117 2.82 -16.09 1.46
CA GLY A 117 2.79 -16.78 2.76
C GLY A 117 2.04 -15.94 3.80
N ASP A 118 2.75 -15.60 4.89
CA ASP A 118 2.24 -14.76 5.99
C ASP A 118 2.57 -13.28 5.83
N SER A 119 3.27 -12.90 4.76
CA SER A 119 3.63 -11.51 4.48
C SER A 119 2.57 -10.84 3.62
N TYR A 120 2.24 -9.59 3.98
CA TYR A 120 1.32 -8.72 3.27
C TYR A 120 2.08 -7.46 2.87
N LYS A 121 2.02 -7.12 1.58
CA LYS A 121 2.68 -5.93 1.01
C LYS A 121 1.66 -5.06 0.28
N PRO A 122 1.47 -3.79 0.66
CA PRO A 122 0.54 -2.93 -0.02
C PRO A 122 1.16 -2.40 -1.32
N LYS A 123 0.33 -2.26 -2.34
CA LYS A 123 0.65 -1.76 -3.67
C LYS A 123 -0.24 -0.57 -4.01
N PHE A 124 0.39 0.58 -4.13
CA PHE A 124 -0.31 1.84 -4.43
C PHE A 124 -0.36 2.01 -5.95
N ASN A 125 -1.33 1.34 -6.58
CA ASN A 125 -1.52 1.28 -8.04
C ASN A 125 -0.21 0.99 -8.79
N GLY A 126 0.41 -0.15 -8.46
CA GLY A 126 1.69 -0.61 -9.01
C GLY A 126 2.93 -0.16 -8.23
N GLY A 127 2.85 0.96 -7.49
CA GLY A 127 4.00 1.50 -6.75
C GLY A 127 4.25 0.82 -5.39
N TYR A 128 5.52 0.74 -5.01
CA TYR A 128 6.00 0.30 -3.69
C TYR A 128 6.15 1.50 -2.76
N LEU A 129 5.75 1.36 -1.49
CA LEU A 129 5.93 2.46 -0.55
C LEU A 129 7.39 2.68 -0.19
N ILE A 130 7.81 3.93 -0.19
CA ILE A 130 9.10 4.40 0.33
C ILE A 130 8.87 5.60 1.26
N GLU A 131 9.90 5.91 2.05
CA GLU A 131 9.95 7.10 2.90
C GLU A 131 11.17 7.94 2.52
N GLU A 132 10.94 9.23 2.29
CA GLU A 132 11.99 10.22 2.04
C GLU A 132 11.68 11.47 2.88
N ASP A 133 12.63 11.88 3.72
CA ASP A 133 12.51 13.05 4.60
C ASP A 133 11.20 13.12 5.40
N GLY A 134 10.80 11.97 5.97
CA GLY A 134 9.57 11.79 6.75
C GLY A 134 8.30 11.72 5.93
N SER A 135 8.38 11.88 4.60
CA SER A 135 7.24 11.90 3.69
C SER A 135 7.10 10.56 2.97
N VAL A 136 5.85 10.15 2.74
CA VAL A 136 5.54 8.86 2.10
C VAL A 136 5.33 9.06 0.60
N PHE A 137 5.98 8.20 -0.18
CA PHE A 137 5.86 8.13 -1.62
C PHE A 137 5.63 6.69 -2.10
N ALA A 138 5.19 6.56 -3.35
CA ALA A 138 5.08 5.32 -4.09
C ALA A 138 6.16 5.31 -5.19
N GLU A 139 7.20 4.51 -5.01
CA GLU A 139 8.25 4.21 -5.99
C GLU A 139 7.66 3.32 -7.10
N LEU A 140 7.81 3.75 -8.35
CA LEU A 140 7.21 3.08 -9.50
C LEU A 140 8.17 2.12 -10.20
N MET A 141 9.46 2.15 -9.86
CA MET A 141 10.49 1.37 -10.55
C MET A 141 10.82 0.06 -9.80
N GLU A 142 11.26 0.16 -8.55
CA GLU A 142 11.76 -0.98 -7.79
C GLU A 142 11.38 -0.93 -6.30
N GLU A 143 11.32 -2.09 -5.66
CA GLU A 143 11.10 -2.17 -4.22
C GLU A 143 12.41 -1.93 -3.48
N THR A 144 12.57 -0.76 -2.86
CA THR A 144 13.81 -0.38 -2.14
C THR A 144 13.64 -0.32 -0.63
N ALA A 145 12.40 -0.32 -0.12
CA ALA A 145 12.08 -0.23 1.29
C ALA A 145 11.43 -1.51 1.82
N THR A 146 11.59 -1.77 3.11
CA THR A 146 10.86 -2.84 3.79
C THR A 146 9.51 -2.29 4.25
N VAL A 147 8.43 -2.83 3.71
CA VAL A 147 7.06 -2.46 4.07
C VAL A 147 6.38 -3.63 4.77
N ALA A 148 5.70 -3.36 5.88
CA ALA A 148 4.96 -4.37 6.63
C ALA A 148 3.56 -3.87 7.02
N LEU A 149 2.57 -4.75 6.89
CA LEU A 149 1.27 -4.58 7.53
C LEU A 149 1.29 -5.23 8.92
N LYS A 150 0.84 -4.51 9.95
CA LYS A 150 0.66 -5.04 11.31
C LYS A 150 -0.83 -5.14 11.60
N MET A 151 -1.36 -6.36 11.52
CA MET A 151 -2.76 -6.64 11.87
C MET A 151 -3.01 -6.27 13.34
N GLN A 152 -4.17 -5.67 13.63
CA GLN A 152 -4.59 -5.28 14.99
C GLN A 152 -5.34 -6.40 15.72
#